data_AF-A0A0N5C998-F1
#
_entry.id   AF-A0A0N5C998-F1
#
_cell.length_a   1.000
_cell.length_b   1.000
_cell.length_c   1.000
_cell.angle_alpha   90.00
_cell.angle_beta   90.00
_cell.angle_gamma   90.00
#
_symmetry.space_group_name_H-M   'P 1'
#
loop_
_entity.id
_entity.type
_entity.pdbx_description
1 polymer ?
#
loop_
_entity_poly.entity_id
_entity_poly.type
_entity_poly.pdbx_seq_one_letter_code
_entity_poly.pdbx_strand_id
1 'polypeptide(L)'
;MFENGQKDPLGSLWRGSGQYGSISSIRSGRRWGIRESIRGSMRLQPKLVGAVGNLLCNGFPAKSVKITLYYKNNMKVKTYLDEINSNDRGAFMVLRKNKSHSENPIVSITHTCNEPDKRCYFVVPFVIPDYYITTGYQLKFVFSVGTLELSKFYQGQRIECTKRLSRKFKKG
;
A
#
# COMPACT_ATOMS: atom_id res chain seq x y z
N MET A 1 -13.42 -4.28 -53.22
CA MET A 1 -13.57 -4.17 -54.69
C MET A 1 -14.77 -3.27 -54.98
N PHE A 2 -14.48 -2.13 -55.61
CA PHE A 2 -15.30 -1.31 -56.54
C PHE A 2 -16.71 -0.89 -56.10
N GLU A 3 -16.93 0.38 -55.71
CA GLU A 3 -17.15 1.60 -56.53
C GLU A 3 -18.58 1.74 -57.06
N ASN A 4 -19.25 2.83 -56.63
CA ASN A 4 -19.78 3.92 -57.47
C ASN A 4 -21.13 4.48 -56.99
N GLY A 5 -21.23 5.81 -57.02
CA GLY A 5 -22.50 6.50 -56.83
C GLY A 5 -22.39 8.01 -56.57
N GLN A 6 -21.61 8.72 -57.37
CA GLN A 6 -21.57 10.20 -57.40
C GLN A 6 -22.84 10.77 -58.04
N LYS A 7 -23.33 11.92 -57.54
CA LYS A 7 -23.96 12.99 -58.34
C LYS A 7 -24.06 14.28 -57.53
N ASP A 8 -23.16 15.20 -57.86
CA ASP A 8 -23.30 16.64 -57.62
C ASP A 8 -24.41 17.23 -58.50
N PRO A 9 -24.97 18.39 -58.12
CA PRO A 9 -25.24 19.41 -59.12
C PRO A 9 -24.67 20.80 -58.76
N LEU A 10 -24.12 21.42 -59.80
CA LEU A 10 -23.61 22.79 -59.89
C LEU A 10 -24.68 23.88 -59.71
N GLY A 11 -24.21 25.04 -59.24
CA GLY A 11 -24.79 26.37 -59.44
C GLY A 11 -24.42 27.29 -58.25
N SER A 12 -23.93 28.52 -58.37
CA SER A 12 -23.52 29.37 -59.48
C SER A 12 -22.88 30.63 -58.87
N LEU A 13 -21.92 31.22 -59.61
CA LEU A 13 -21.24 32.51 -59.39
C LEU A 13 -22.12 33.64 -58.80
N TRP A 14 -21.51 34.45 -57.91
CA TRP A 14 -21.58 35.92 -58.00
C TRP A 14 -20.24 36.57 -57.60
N ARG A 15 -19.78 37.48 -58.45
CA ARG A 15 -18.61 38.37 -58.25
C ARG A 15 -19.04 39.60 -57.46
N GLY A 16 -18.17 40.08 -56.57
CA GLY A 16 -18.25 41.40 -55.95
C GLY A 16 -16.84 41.93 -55.66
N SER A 17 -16.55 43.14 -56.14
CA SER A 17 -15.24 43.77 -56.30
C SER A 17 -15.03 44.96 -55.36
N GLY A 18 -13.77 45.17 -54.92
CA GLY A 18 -13.20 46.46 -54.47
C GLY A 18 -13.41 46.81 -52.99
N GLN A 19 -12.54 47.54 -52.28
CA GLN A 19 -11.22 48.14 -52.51
C GLN A 19 -10.64 48.54 -51.12
N TYR A 20 -9.30 48.51 -51.01
CA TYR A 20 -8.38 49.33 -50.21
C TYR A 20 -8.75 49.89 -48.82
N GLY A 21 -7.89 49.58 -47.82
CA GLY A 21 -7.79 50.27 -46.55
C GLY A 21 -6.59 49.86 -45.69
N SER A 22 -5.47 50.55 -45.90
CA SER A 22 -4.43 50.96 -44.94
C SER A 22 -3.64 49.93 -44.10
N ILE A 23 -2.33 49.87 -44.38
CA ILE A 23 -1.28 49.33 -43.50
C ILE A 23 -0.91 50.38 -42.43
N SER A 24 -1.10 50.02 -41.17
CA SER A 24 -0.37 50.55 -40.01
C SER A 24 -0.14 49.38 -39.05
N SER A 25 1.00 48.71 -39.18
CA SER A 25 2.22 48.92 -38.39
C SER A 25 2.15 48.33 -36.97
N ILE A 26 3.25 47.62 -36.65
CA ILE A 26 3.78 47.32 -35.31
C ILE A 26 3.31 46.01 -34.66
N ARG A 27 4.14 44.99 -34.91
CA ARG A 27 4.74 44.05 -33.95
C ARG A 27 4.07 43.99 -32.56
N SER A 28 3.35 42.90 -32.34
CA SER A 28 3.69 42.00 -31.22
C SER A 28 3.34 40.58 -31.65
N GLY A 29 4.38 39.76 -31.83
CA GLY A 29 4.21 38.36 -32.17
C GLY A 29 3.44 37.66 -31.06
N ARG A 30 2.15 37.42 -31.26
CA ARG A 30 1.40 36.46 -30.46
C ARG A 30 1.84 35.08 -30.92
N ARG A 31 2.99 34.65 -30.38
CA ARG A 31 3.40 33.26 -30.35
C ARG A 31 2.37 32.52 -29.50
N TRP A 32 1.28 32.08 -30.12
CA TRP A 32 0.40 31.05 -29.58
C TRP A 32 1.16 29.72 -29.61
N GLY A 33 2.12 29.62 -28.69
CA GLY A 33 2.73 28.37 -28.29
C GLY A 33 2.31 28.15 -26.85
N ILE A 34 1.10 27.62 -26.67
CA ILE A 34 0.71 26.99 -25.41
C ILE A 34 1.61 25.76 -25.29
N ARG A 35 2.85 25.94 -24.81
CA ARG A 35 3.55 24.85 -24.13
C ARG A 35 2.96 24.82 -22.74
N GLU A 36 1.79 24.21 -22.64
CA GLU A 36 1.39 23.55 -21.40
C GLU A 36 2.55 22.63 -21.05
N SER A 37 3.34 23.07 -20.08
CA SER A 37 4.39 22.25 -19.51
C SER A 37 3.67 21.08 -18.87
N ILE A 38 3.64 19.93 -19.56
CA ILE A 38 3.21 18.64 -19.00
C ILE A 38 4.26 18.27 -17.93
N ARG A 39 4.28 19.00 -16.82
CA ARG A 39 4.58 18.39 -15.53
C ARG A 39 3.32 17.65 -15.14
N GLY A 40 3.09 16.50 -15.81
CA GLY A 40 2.20 15.49 -15.28
C GLY A 40 2.64 15.25 -13.84
N SER A 41 1.84 15.71 -12.88
CA SER A 41 2.05 15.45 -11.47
C SER A 41 2.02 13.94 -11.32
N MET A 42 3.20 13.32 -11.22
CA MET A 42 3.36 11.89 -11.02
C MET A 42 2.86 11.59 -9.60
N ARG A 43 1.54 11.46 -9.45
CA ARG A 43 0.92 11.11 -8.18
C ARG A 43 1.35 9.70 -7.84
N LEU A 44 2.17 9.58 -6.81
CA LEU A 44 2.59 8.29 -6.29
C LEU A 44 1.34 7.48 -5.92
N GLN A 45 1.14 6.37 -6.62
CA GLN A 45 0.02 5.49 -6.31
C GLN A 45 0.27 4.85 -4.93
N PRO A 46 -0.77 4.79 -4.07
CA PRO A 46 -0.62 4.20 -2.76
C PRO A 46 -0.43 2.68 -2.86
N LYS A 47 0.23 2.11 -1.86
CA LYS A 47 0.33 0.67 -1.66
C LYS A 47 -0.61 0.23 -0.56
N LEU A 48 -1.26 -0.90 -0.77
CA LEU A 48 -2.19 -1.54 0.14
C LEU A 48 -1.62 -2.89 0.55
N VAL A 49 -1.64 -3.18 1.84
CA VAL A 49 -1.17 -4.46 2.39
C VAL A 49 -2.08 -4.85 3.55
N GLY A 50 -2.43 -6.13 3.62
CA GLY A 50 -3.22 -6.65 4.72
C GLY A 50 -2.89 -8.11 5.02
N ALA A 51 -3.17 -8.50 6.25
CA ALA A 51 -2.99 -9.86 6.74
C ALA A 51 -4.20 -10.31 7.56
N VAL A 52 -4.53 -11.60 7.47
CA VAL A 52 -5.63 -12.25 8.16
C VAL A 52 -5.16 -13.56 8.79
N GLY A 53 -5.81 -13.98 9.87
CA GLY A 53 -5.54 -15.27 10.49
C GLY A 53 -6.40 -15.54 11.73
N ASN A 54 -6.23 -16.74 12.28
CA ASN A 54 -6.86 -17.20 13.51
C ASN A 54 -5.79 -17.66 14.48
N LEU A 55 -5.93 -17.32 15.76
CA LEU A 55 -4.96 -17.60 16.80
C LEU A 55 -5.57 -18.54 17.84
N LEU A 56 -4.82 -19.58 18.18
CA LEU A 56 -5.15 -20.56 19.20
C LEU A 56 -4.06 -20.56 20.28
N CYS A 57 -4.42 -20.91 21.51
CA CYS A 57 -3.50 -21.18 22.60
C CYS A 57 -3.96 -22.46 23.29
N ASN A 58 -3.16 -23.52 23.17
CA ASN A 58 -3.48 -24.86 23.65
C ASN A 58 -4.84 -25.37 23.10
N GLY A 59 -5.12 -25.11 21.83
CA GLY A 59 -6.36 -25.51 21.16
C GLY A 59 -7.56 -24.57 21.38
N PHE A 60 -7.45 -23.56 22.27
CA PHE A 60 -8.54 -22.60 22.52
C PHE A 60 -8.33 -21.28 21.77
N PRO A 61 -9.38 -20.59 21.31
CA PRO A 61 -9.27 -19.27 20.70
C PRO A 61 -8.51 -18.26 21.55
N ALA A 62 -7.45 -17.68 21.01
CA ALA A 62 -6.62 -16.71 21.72
C ALA A 62 -7.14 -15.28 21.49
N LYS A 63 -7.93 -14.79 22.45
CA LYS A 63 -8.51 -13.43 22.46
C LYS A 63 -7.48 -12.36 22.87
N SER A 64 -7.65 -11.15 22.34
CA SER A 64 -6.88 -9.96 22.73
C SER A 64 -5.36 -10.11 22.55
N VAL A 65 -4.93 -10.93 21.59
CA VAL A 65 -3.53 -11.04 21.19
C VAL A 65 -3.20 -9.87 20.29
N LYS A 66 -2.04 -9.24 20.48
CA LYS A 66 -1.63 -8.06 19.72
C LYS A 66 -1.06 -8.46 18.36
N ILE A 67 -1.56 -7.82 17.31
CA ILE A 67 -1.08 -7.95 15.93
C ILE A 67 -0.60 -6.59 15.46
N THR A 68 0.67 -6.50 15.09
CA THR A 68 1.28 -5.27 14.61
C THR A 68 1.74 -5.46 13.18
N LEU A 69 1.33 -4.54 12.31
CA LEU A 69 1.76 -4.48 10.92
C LEU A 69 2.79 -3.35 10.77
N TYR A 70 3.96 -3.66 10.23
CA TYR A 70 5.03 -2.69 10.06
C TYR A 70 5.90 -3.01 8.85
N TYR A 71 6.61 -2.01 8.35
CA TYR A 71 7.68 -2.19 7.36
C TYR A 71 9.04 -2.21 8.04
N LYS A 72 9.98 -2.93 7.43
CA LYS A 72 11.37 -2.95 7.87
C LYS A 72 12.28 -2.65 6.69
N ASN A 73 13.08 -1.60 6.82
CA ASN A 73 14.05 -1.23 5.79
C ASN A 73 15.36 -2.05 5.91
N ASN A 74 16.26 -1.87 4.95
CA ASN A 74 17.56 -2.57 4.91
C ASN A 74 18.44 -2.27 6.14
N MET A 75 18.27 -1.09 6.75
CA MET A 75 18.95 -0.68 7.99
C MET A 75 18.28 -1.24 9.26
N LYS A 76 17.31 -2.16 9.11
CA LYS A 76 16.54 -2.80 10.19
C LYS A 76 15.69 -1.83 11.02
N VAL A 77 15.47 -0.61 10.56
CA VAL A 77 14.56 0.36 11.18
C VAL A 77 13.11 -0.02 10.87
N LYS A 78 12.26 0.00 11.89
CA LYS A 78 10.84 -0.36 11.77
C LYS A 78 9.98 0.89 11.57
N THR A 79 9.08 0.85 10.61
CA THR A 79 8.02 1.85 10.41
C THR A 79 6.68 1.20 10.70
N TYR A 80 6.08 1.54 11.84
CA TYR A 80 4.78 0.99 12.25
C TYR A 80 3.64 1.55 11.38
N LEU A 81 2.74 0.67 10.96
CA LEU A 81 1.64 1.00 10.05
C LEU A 81 0.28 0.93 10.73
N ASP A 82 0.04 -0.16 11.44
CA ASP A 82 -1.22 -0.41 12.11
C ASP A 82 -1.04 -1.44 13.23
N GLU A 83 -1.94 -1.40 14.20
CA GLU A 83 -1.98 -2.32 15.33
C GLU A 83 -3.43 -2.65 15.70
N ILE A 84 -3.73 -3.93 15.81
CA ILE A 84 -5.04 -4.44 16.21
C ILE A 84 -4.89 -5.56 17.24
N ASN A 85 -5.99 -5.97 17.84
CA ASN A 85 -6.05 -7.17 18.67
C ASN A 85 -6.97 -8.23 18.04
N SER A 86 -6.66 -9.50 18.28
CA SER A 86 -7.55 -10.60 17.91
C SER A 86 -8.87 -10.51 18.70
N ASN A 87 -9.96 -10.90 18.05
CA ASN A 87 -11.28 -10.90 18.66
C ASN A 87 -11.50 -12.14 19.57
N ASP A 88 -12.72 -12.29 20.08
CA ASP A 88 -13.11 -13.36 21.00
C ASP A 88 -13.01 -14.77 20.41
N ARG A 89 -12.97 -14.87 19.08
CA ARG A 89 -12.77 -16.13 18.34
C ARG A 89 -11.30 -16.32 17.92
N GLY A 90 -10.39 -15.47 18.41
CA GLY A 90 -8.98 -15.48 18.04
C GLY A 90 -8.69 -15.01 16.61
N ALA A 91 -9.70 -14.51 15.89
CA ALA A 91 -9.55 -14.05 14.51
C ALA A 91 -9.03 -12.60 14.47
N PHE A 92 -8.25 -12.27 13.44
CA PHE A 92 -7.77 -10.92 13.18
C PHE A 92 -7.73 -10.62 11.68
N MET A 93 -7.88 -9.34 11.33
CA MET A 93 -7.66 -8.81 9.98
C MET A 93 -7.08 -7.40 10.09
N VAL A 94 -5.84 -7.22 9.70
CA VAL A 94 -5.14 -5.92 9.69
C VAL A 94 -4.93 -5.46 8.26
N LEU A 95 -5.21 -4.19 7.96
CA LEU A 95 -5.12 -3.63 6.62
C LEU A 95 -4.63 -2.19 6.70
N ARG A 96 -3.60 -1.85 5.90
CA ARG A 96 -3.15 -0.46 5.80
C ARG A 96 -2.88 -0.03 4.37
N LYS A 97 -3.21 1.24 4.11
CA LYS A 97 -2.80 2.01 2.94
C LYS A 97 -1.60 2.88 3.30
N ASN A 98 -0.50 2.77 2.55
CA ASN A 98 0.68 3.62 2.72
C ASN A 98 1.12 4.23 1.39
N LYS A 99 1.76 5.40 1.42
CA LYS A 99 2.38 6.04 0.26
C LYS A 99 3.87 5.72 0.13
N SER A 100 4.43 4.83 0.96
CA SER A 100 5.87 4.53 0.93
C SER A 100 6.25 3.62 -0.25
N HIS A 101 7.48 3.79 -0.73
CA HIS A 101 8.08 2.98 -1.79
C HIS A 101 8.63 1.68 -1.21
N SER A 102 7.93 0.57 -1.50
CA SER A 102 8.40 -0.82 -1.39
C SER A 102 9.33 -1.13 -0.21
N GLU A 103 8.72 -1.56 0.88
CA GLU A 103 9.45 -2.17 1.99
C GLU A 103 8.81 -3.53 2.27
N ASN A 104 9.60 -4.49 2.73
CA ASN A 104 9.15 -5.84 3.09
C ASN A 104 8.15 -5.72 4.27
N PRO A 105 6.84 -5.89 4.04
CA PRO A 105 5.86 -5.81 5.11
C PRO A 105 6.02 -7.01 6.04
N ILE A 106 5.84 -6.76 7.33
CA ILE A 106 5.89 -7.79 8.35
C ILE A 106 4.64 -7.63 9.22
N VAL A 107 3.90 -8.73 9.38
CA VAL A 107 2.87 -8.86 10.40
C VAL A 107 3.47 -9.64 11.57
N SER A 108 3.49 -9.04 12.76
CA SER A 108 3.99 -9.70 13.96
C SER A 108 2.87 -9.94 14.95
N ILE A 109 2.84 -11.16 15.49
CA ILE A 109 1.90 -11.58 16.53
C ILE A 109 2.65 -11.59 17.86
N THR A 110 2.17 -10.80 18.82
CA THR A 110 2.76 -10.67 20.15
C THR A 110 1.83 -11.29 21.20
N HIS A 111 2.28 -12.34 21.88
CA HIS A 111 1.44 -13.11 22.81
C HIS A 111 2.16 -13.49 24.10
N THR A 112 1.36 -13.91 25.08
CA THR A 112 1.79 -14.44 26.38
C THR A 112 1.26 -15.86 26.63
N CYS A 113 0.78 -16.56 25.59
CA CYS A 113 0.40 -17.98 25.69
C CYS A 113 1.54 -18.79 26.32
N ASN A 114 1.23 -19.53 27.38
CA ASN A 114 2.18 -20.31 28.19
C ASN A 114 3.38 -19.51 28.75
N GLU A 115 3.27 -18.18 28.84
CA GLU A 115 4.25 -17.36 29.55
C GLU A 115 3.84 -17.32 31.05
N PRO A 116 4.72 -17.73 31.98
CA PRO A 116 4.36 -17.95 33.37
C PRO A 116 4.16 -16.68 34.22
N ASP A 117 4.85 -15.58 33.90
CA ASP A 117 4.98 -14.39 34.76
C ASP A 117 4.33 -13.12 34.18
N LYS A 118 3.79 -13.18 32.97
CA LYS A 118 3.36 -12.09 32.07
C LYS A 118 4.35 -10.93 31.98
N ARG A 119 5.65 -11.18 32.16
CA ARG A 119 6.71 -10.15 32.17
C ARG A 119 7.46 -10.08 30.85
N CYS A 120 7.36 -11.15 30.07
CA CYS A 120 7.89 -11.29 28.73
C CYS A 120 6.76 -11.58 27.74
N TYR A 121 7.05 -11.30 26.48
CA TYR A 121 6.14 -11.53 25.37
C TYR A 121 6.89 -12.30 24.30
N PHE A 122 6.21 -13.28 23.69
CA PHE A 122 6.68 -13.93 22.49
C PHE A 122 6.24 -13.11 21.28
N VAL A 123 7.18 -12.79 20.40
CA VAL A 123 6.93 -12.02 19.18
C VAL A 123 7.25 -12.91 17.99
N VAL A 124 6.22 -13.24 17.20
CA VAL A 124 6.31 -14.11 16.04
C VAL A 124 6.14 -13.28 14.76
N PRO A 125 7.22 -13.03 13.99
CA PRO A 125 7.15 -12.23 12.76
C PRO A 125 6.86 -13.10 11.53
N PHE A 126 5.92 -12.66 10.70
CA PHE A 126 5.67 -13.22 9.37
C PHE A 126 5.95 -12.16 8.31
N VAL A 127 6.89 -12.46 7.42
CA VAL A 127 7.17 -11.62 6.25
C VAL A 127 6.05 -11.82 5.24
N ILE A 128 5.40 -10.74 4.84
CA ILE A 128 4.38 -10.74 3.80
C ILE A 128 5.09 -10.67 2.45
N PRO A 129 4.92 -11.66 1.56
CA PRO A 129 5.55 -11.61 0.26
C PRO A 129 5.06 -10.44 -0.60
N ASP A 130 5.94 -9.90 -1.44
CA ASP A 130 5.67 -8.70 -2.25
C ASP A 130 4.44 -8.82 -3.17
N TYR A 131 4.10 -10.04 -3.61
CA TYR A 131 2.93 -10.28 -4.46
C TYR A 131 1.59 -10.08 -3.73
N TYR A 132 1.58 -9.96 -2.39
CA TYR A 132 0.41 -9.53 -1.62
C TYR A 132 0.28 -8.01 -1.51
N ILE A 133 1.27 -7.24 -1.99
CA ILE A 133 1.25 -5.78 -1.94
C ILE A 133 0.55 -5.27 -3.19
N THR A 134 -0.59 -4.60 -2.99
CA THR A 134 -1.37 -4.05 -4.10
C THR A 134 -1.07 -2.57 -4.30
N THR A 135 -0.68 -2.17 -5.51
CA THR A 135 -0.58 -0.75 -5.89
C THR A 135 -1.92 -0.25 -6.40
N GLY A 136 -2.40 0.87 -5.87
CA GLY A 136 -3.66 1.50 -6.23
C GLY A 136 -4.60 1.70 -5.04
N TYR A 137 -5.88 1.87 -5.33
CA TYR A 137 -6.91 2.23 -4.34
C TYR A 137 -7.76 1.05 -3.87
N GLN A 138 -7.64 -0.11 -4.54
CA GLN A 138 -8.40 -1.32 -4.23
C GLN A 138 -7.44 -2.44 -3.89
N LEU A 139 -7.74 -3.19 -2.83
CA LEU A 139 -6.93 -4.32 -2.38
C LEU A 139 -7.27 -5.54 -3.23
N LYS A 140 -6.25 -6.20 -3.79
CA LYS A 140 -6.44 -7.40 -4.63
C LYS A 140 -6.19 -8.69 -3.87
N PHE A 141 -5.23 -8.68 -2.96
CA PHE A 141 -4.78 -9.85 -2.22
C PHE A 141 -4.64 -9.55 -0.73
N VAL A 142 -4.92 -10.54 0.11
CA VAL A 142 -4.73 -10.49 1.56
C VAL A 142 -3.88 -11.68 1.95
N PHE A 143 -2.79 -11.42 2.67
CA PHE A 143 -1.92 -12.49 3.15
C PHE A 143 -2.60 -13.26 4.28
N SER A 144 -2.70 -14.58 4.16
CA SER A 144 -3.24 -15.42 5.23
C SER A 144 -2.10 -16.06 6.01
N VAL A 145 -2.04 -15.77 7.31
CA VAL A 145 -1.17 -16.49 8.26
C VAL A 145 -1.75 -17.89 8.56
N GLY A 146 -3.02 -18.12 8.24
CA GLY A 146 -3.74 -19.35 8.57
C GLY A 146 -4.16 -19.41 10.04
N THR A 147 -4.27 -20.63 10.57
CA THR A 147 -4.54 -20.89 11.99
C THR A 147 -3.23 -21.16 12.72
N LEU A 148 -2.91 -20.32 13.70
CA LEU A 148 -1.65 -20.35 14.41
C LEU A 148 -1.86 -20.84 15.86
N GLU A 149 -1.20 -21.94 16.21
CA GLU A 149 -1.17 -22.44 17.59
C GLU A 149 0.00 -21.79 18.36
N LEU A 150 -0.30 -20.83 19.23
CA LEU A 150 0.66 -19.99 19.94
C LEU A 150 1.44 -20.71 21.04
N SER A 151 1.04 -21.93 21.41
CA SER A 151 1.84 -22.79 22.31
C SER A 151 3.06 -23.41 21.62
N LYS A 152 3.16 -23.35 20.28
CA LYS A 152 4.29 -23.86 19.50
C LYS A 152 5.34 -22.79 19.24
N PHE A 153 6.56 -23.23 18.96
CA PHE A 153 7.66 -22.37 18.53
C PHE A 153 7.61 -22.14 17.00
N TYR A 154 7.84 -20.90 16.59
CA TYR A 154 7.90 -20.49 15.18
C TYR A 154 9.27 -19.92 14.80
N GLN A 155 9.64 -20.10 13.53
CA GLN A 155 10.91 -19.59 13.02
C GLN A 155 10.99 -18.07 13.16
N GLY A 156 12.12 -17.58 13.69
CA GLY A 156 12.33 -16.15 13.88
C GLY A 156 11.59 -15.54 15.08
N GLN A 157 10.89 -16.36 15.88
CA GLN A 157 10.26 -15.95 17.14
C GLN A 157 11.30 -15.37 18.09
N ARG A 158 10.91 -14.30 18.78
CA ARG A 158 11.74 -13.60 19.78
C ARG A 158 11.01 -13.52 21.10
N ILE A 159 11.78 -13.37 22.17
CA ILE A 159 11.25 -13.09 23.51
C ILE A 159 11.62 -11.66 23.85
N GLU A 160 10.62 -10.82 24.09
CA GLU A 160 10.80 -9.44 24.53
C GLU A 160 10.33 -9.29 25.98
N CYS A 161 11.27 -9.07 26.89
CA CYS A 161 10.98 -8.90 28.32
C CYS A 161 11.02 -7.43 28.73
N THR A 162 10.16 -7.06 29.68
CA THR A 162 10.24 -5.75 30.32
C THR A 162 11.58 -5.56 31.06
N LYS A 163 12.13 -4.34 31.01
CA LYS A 163 13.51 -4.00 31.41
C LYS A 163 13.91 -4.30 32.86
N ARG A 164 13.00 -4.76 33.73
CA ARG A 164 13.34 -5.17 35.10
C ARG A 164 14.05 -6.54 35.17
N LEU A 165 13.89 -7.40 34.16
CA LEU A 165 14.48 -8.76 34.17
C LEU A 165 15.73 -8.92 33.28
N SER A 166 15.94 -8.07 32.26
CA SER A 166 17.09 -8.16 31.36
C SER A 166 18.45 -7.91 32.03
N ARG A 167 18.46 -7.42 33.28
CA ARG A 167 19.69 -7.23 34.09
C ARG A 167 20.12 -8.48 34.86
N LYS A 168 19.23 -9.43 35.12
CA LYS A 168 19.58 -10.65 35.88
C LYS A 168 20.29 -11.70 35.01
N PHE A 169 19.93 -11.81 33.73
CA PHE A 169 20.54 -12.77 32.81
C PHE A 169 21.94 -12.38 32.29
N LYS A 170 22.40 -11.14 32.51
CA LYS A 170 23.76 -10.70 32.17
C LYS A 170 24.78 -10.86 33.33
N LYS A 171 24.36 -11.42 34.45
CA LYS A 171 25.19 -11.59 35.67
C LYS A 171 25.23 -13.05 36.15
N GLY A 172 24.96 -14.01 35.27
CA GLY A 172 25.14 -15.45 35.53
C GLY A 172 26.33 -15.95 34.73
#